data_AF-A0A1S8WKI3-F1
#
_entry.id   AF-A0A1S8WKI3-F1
#
_cell.length_a   1.000
_cell.length_b   1.000
_cell.length_c   1.000
_cell.angle_alpha   90.00
_cell.angle_beta   90.00
_cell.angle_gamma   90.00
#
_symmetry.space_group_name_H-M   'P 1'
#
loop_
_entity.id
_entity.type
_entity.pdbx_description
1 polymer ?
#
loop_
_entity_poly.entity_id
_entity_poly.type
_entity_poly.pdbx_seq_one_letter_code
_entity_poly.pdbx_strand_id
1 'polypeptide(L)' 'MEPIPYRVTAKDYLTRHVNPTLLRGLTEVCKQKPKDPIPWLADWLVDNNPNKPSVNSRYTVSKHL' A
#
# COMPACT_ATOMS: atom_id res chain seq x y z
N MET A 1 -10.35 -24.03 -21.91
CA MET A 1 -9.75 -23.40 -20.72
C MET A 1 -10.79 -23.45 -19.63
N GLU A 2 -10.53 -24.19 -18.55
CA GLU A 2 -11.40 -24.21 -17.38
C GLU A 2 -11.24 -22.89 -16.61
N PRO A 3 -12.32 -22.21 -16.17
CA PRO A 3 -12.19 -20.95 -15.46
C PRO A 3 -11.49 -21.17 -14.13
N ILE A 4 -10.36 -20.49 -13.92
CA ILE A 4 -9.69 -20.51 -12.62
C ILE A 4 -10.67 -19.98 -11.58
N PRO A 5 -10.95 -20.70 -10.47
CA PRO A 5 -11.89 -20.24 -9.47
C PRO A 5 -11.44 -18.87 -8.94
N TYR A 6 -12.23 -17.84 -9.19
CA TYR A 6 -11.94 -16.43 -8.84
C TYR A 6 -11.49 -16.21 -7.38
N ARG A 7 -11.87 -17.12 -6.48
CA ARG A 7 -11.49 -17.10 -5.06
C ARG A 7 -10.00 -17.39 -4.85
N VAL A 8 -9.44 -18.30 -5.65
CA VAL A 8 -8.01 -18.65 -5.61
C VAL A 8 -7.19 -17.45 -6.08
N THR A 9 -7.61 -16.80 -7.16
CA THR A 9 -6.93 -15.61 -7.69
C THR A 9 -7.00 -14.42 -6.74
N ALA A 10 -8.12 -14.21 -6.05
CA ALA A 10 -8.25 -13.14 -5.06
C ALA A 10 -7.34 -13.37 -3.84
N LYS A 11 -7.29 -14.60 -3.31
CA LYS A 11 -6.43 -14.95 -2.18
C LYS A 11 -4.95 -14.77 -2.54
N ASP A 12 -4.54 -15.22 -3.72
CA ASP A 12 -3.18 -15.08 -4.21
C ASP A 12 -2.80 -13.62 -4.38
N TYR A 13 -3.68 -12.81 -4.96
CA TYR A 13 -3.47 -11.38 -5.10
C TYR A 13 -3.27 -10.69 -3.75
N LEU A 14 -4.16 -10.93 -2.79
CA LEU A 14 -4.05 -10.37 -1.44
C LEU A 14 -2.75 -10.79 -0.77
N THR A 15 -2.39 -12.08 -0.87
CA THR A 15 -1.18 -12.63 -0.27
C THR A 15 0.08 -12.00 -0.85
N ARG A 16 0.12 -11.77 -2.16
CA ARG A 16 1.30 -11.24 -2.86
C ARG A 16 1.43 -9.72 -2.74
N HIS A 17 0.33 -8.98 -2.79
CA HIS A 17 0.38 -7.53 -3.00
C HIS A 17 -0.12 -6.70 -1.81
N VAL A 18 -1.04 -7.21 -0.99
CA VAL A 18 -1.73 -6.41 0.04
C VAL A 18 -1.29 -6.80 1.45
N ASN A 19 -1.35 -8.10 1.76
CA ASN A 19 -1.10 -8.65 3.08
C ASN A 19 0.26 -8.26 3.67
N PRO A 20 1.39 -8.24 2.91
CA PRO A 20 2.69 -7.90 3.48
C PRO A 20 2.72 -6.50 4.12
N THR A 21 2.16 -5.49 3.44
CA THR A 21 2.10 -4.11 3.95
C THR A 21 1.03 -3.96 5.03
N LEU A 22 -0.14 -4.58 4.84
CA LEU A 22 -1.23 -4.50 5.80
C LEU A 22 -0.85 -5.10 7.16
N LEU A 23 -0.19 -6.27 7.18
CA LEU A 23 0.25 -6.91 8.42
C LEU A 23 1.26 -6.06 9.19
N ARG A 24 2.16 -5.36 8.48
CA ARG A 24 3.07 -4.39 9.11
C ARG A 24 2.31 -3.21 9.70
N GLY A 25 1.37 -2.63 8.96
CA GLY A 25 0.55 -1.53 9.46
C GLY A 25 -0.26 -1.91 10.70
N LEU A 26 -0.89 -3.08 10.71
CA LEU A 26 -1.59 -3.61 11.88
C LEU A 26 -0.66 -3.82 13.08
N THR A 27 0.57 -4.27 12.83
CA THR A 27 1.60 -4.39 13.87
C THR A 27 1.96 -3.03 14.46
N GLU A 28 2.10 -1.99 13.63
CA GLU A 28 2.38 -0.63 14.10
C GLU A 28 1.21 0.00 14.86
N VAL A 29 -0.04 -0.27 14.48
CA VAL A 29 -1.22 0.12 15.27
C VAL A 29 -1.15 -0.44 16.68
N CYS A 30 -0.80 -1.73 16.84
CA CYS A 30 -0.66 -2.37 18.14
C CYS A 30 0.46 -1.76 19.00
N LYS A 31 1.55 -1.31 18.38
CA LYS A 31 2.69 -0.66 19.07
C LYS A 31 2.35 0.77 19.51
N GLN A 32 1.82 1.57 18.59
CA GLN A 32 1.60 3.00 18.80
C GLN A 32 0.32 3.29 19.59
N LYS A 33 -0.66 2.37 19.56
CA LYS A 33 -1.97 2.51 20.21
C LYS A 33 -2.60 3.89 19.99
N PRO A 34 -2.73 4.34 18.72
CA PRO A 34 -3.32 5.63 18.43
C PRO A 34 -4.77 5.70 18.95
N LYS A 35 -5.22 6.90 19.32
CA LYS A 35 -6.59 7.14 19.77
C LYS A 35 -7.62 6.68 18.73
N ASP A 36 -7.35 6.99 17.45
CA ASP A 36 -8.19 6.62 16.31
C ASP A 36 -7.39 5.71 15.36
N PRO A 37 -7.50 4.37 15.49
CA PRO A 37 -6.62 3.43 14.78
C PRO A 37 -6.89 3.31 13.29
N ILE A 38 -8.13 3.55 12.84
CA ILE A 38 -8.50 3.40 11.42
C ILE A 38 -7.93 4.55 10.57
N PRO A 39 -8.14 5.83 10.90
CA PRO A 39 -7.52 6.93 10.14
C PRO A 39 -5.99 6.86 10.19
N TRP A 40 -5.43 6.55 11.36
CA TRP A 40 -3.99 6.41 11.53
C TRP A 40 -3.41 5.32 10.62
N LEU A 41 -4.06 4.15 10.54
CA LEU A 41 -3.61 3.06 9.68
C LEU A 41 -3.74 3.44 8.19
N ALA A 42 -4.78 4.19 7.81
CA ALA A 42 -4.95 4.64 6.43
C ALA A 42 -3.79 5.54 5.99
N ASP A 43 -3.44 6.53 6.80
CA ASP A 43 -2.29 7.42 6.54
C ASP A 43 -0.99 6.61 6.47
N TRP A 44 -0.79 5.71 7.44
CA TRP A 44 0.39 4.84 7.48
C TRP A 44 0.52 4.00 6.20
N LEU A 45 -0.58 3.45 5.68
CA LEU A 45 -0.59 2.67 4.44
C LEU A 45 -0.25 3.53 3.20
N VAL A 46 -0.71 4.78 3.15
CA VAL A 46 -0.38 5.72 2.05
C VAL A 46 1.10 6.07 2.04
N ASP A 47 1.70 6.25 3.22
CA ASP A 47 3.11 6.57 3.37
C ASP A 47 4.03 5.37 3.12
N ASN A 48 3.56 4.16 3.44
CA ASN A 48 4.33 2.92 3.33
C ASN A 48 3.92 2.04 2.14
N ASN A 49 3.24 2.61 1.14
CA ASN A 49 2.83 1.86 -0.06
C ASN A 49 4.06 1.54 -0.94
N PRO A 50 4.45 0.26 -1.12
CA PRO A 50 5.59 -0.12 -1.93
C PRO A 50 5.38 0.15 -3.44
N ASN A 51 4.14 0.37 -3.86
CA ASN A 51 3.78 0.71 -5.24
C ASN A 51 3.67 2.22 -5.46
N LYS A 52 4.02 3.05 -4.47
CA LYS A 52 3.99 4.50 -4.61
C LYS A 52 4.98 4.92 -5.69
N PRO A 53 4.54 5.51 -6.81
CA PRO A 53 5.45 5.94 -7.85
C PRO A 53 6.33 7.06 -7.31
N SER A 54 7.66 6.91 -7.44
CA SER A 54 8.59 8.01 -7.20
C SER A 54 8.52 8.95 -8.40
N VAL A 55 7.72 10.02 -8.28
CA VAL A 55 7.79 11.11 -9.25
C VAL A 55 9.16 11.77 -9.09
N ASN A 56 10.11 11.40 -9.95
CA ASN A 56 11.41 12.04 -9.98
C ASN A 56 11.23 13.46 -10.50
N SER A 57 11.06 14.42 -9.58
CA SER A 57 10.90 15.87 -9.85
C SER A 57 12.15 16.52 -10.47
N ARG A 58 13.01 15.74 -11.13
CA ARG A 58 14.19 16.22 -11.86
C ARG A 58 13.90 16.58 -13.32
N TYR A 59 12.65 16.44 -13.78
CA TYR A 59 12.24 16.76 -15.16
C TYR A 59 11.18 17.86 -15.29
N THR A 60 11.10 18.79 -14.34
CA THR A 60 10.41 20.08 -14.54
C THR A 60 11.33 21.26 -14.24
N VAL A 61 12.52 21.23 -14.84
CA VAL A 61 13.22 22.47 -15.21
C VAL A 61 13.32 22.50 -16.73
N SER A 62 12.32 23.10 -17.36
CA SER A 62 12.53 23.91 -18.56
C SER A 62 11.84 25.24 -18.31
N LYS A 63 12.55 26.05 -17.52
CA LYS A 63 12.51 27.50 -17.65
C LYS A 63 13.25 27.79 -18.96
N HIS A 64 12.54 28.21 -20.01
CA HIS A 64 12.94 28.85 -21.28
C HIS A 64 11.88 28.43 -22.33
N LEU A 65 11.07 29.29 -22.94
CA LEU A 65 11.12 30.74 -23.17
C LEU A 65 9.92 31.48 -22.55
#